data_AF-L9X8W1-F1
#
_entry.id   AF-L9X8W1-F1
#
_cell.length_a   1.000
_cell.length_b   1.000
_cell.length_c   1.000
_cell.angle_alpha   90.00
_cell.angle_beta   90.00
_cell.angle_gamma   90.00
#
_symmetry.space_group_name_H-M   'P 1'
#
loop_
_entity.id
_entity.type
_entity.pdbx_description
1 polymer ?
#
loop_
_entity_poly.entity_id
_entity_poly.type
_entity_poly.pdbx_seq_one_letter_code
_entity_poly.pdbx_strand_id
1 'polypeptide(L)' 'MSRRYCPKCDVEMEATAVTTAETGGLYVKTEREGGILKRLGIGERTALDAVLCPDC' A
#
# COMPACT_ATOMS: atom_id res chain seq x y z
N MET A 1 6.40 1.97 -11.38
CA MET A 1 5.39 0.95 -11.06
C MET A 1 5.35 -0.05 -12.22
N SER A 2 5.41 -1.35 -11.93
CA SER A 2 5.20 -2.39 -12.95
C SER A 2 3.73 -2.38 -13.39
N ARG A 3 3.46 -2.47 -14.71
CA ARG A 3 2.09 -2.61 -15.23
C ARG A 3 1.44 -3.86 -14.65
N ARG A 4 0.19 -3.74 -14.20
CA ARG A 4 -0.60 -4.85 -13.65
C ARG A 4 -1.83 -5.05 -14.51
N TYR A 5 -2.17 -6.30 -14.79
CA TYR A 5 -3.33 -6.68 -15.59
C TYR A 5 -4.33 -7.43 -14.71
N CYS A 6 -5.62 -7.20 -14.95
CA CYS A 6 -6.70 -7.85 -14.22
C CYS A 6 -6.69 -9.36 -14.51
N PRO A 7 -6.64 -10.24 -13.51
CA PRO A 7 -6.63 -11.69 -13.74
C PRO A 7 -7.96 -12.25 -14.29
N LYS A 8 -9.03 -11.44 -14.33
CA LYS A 8 -10.36 -11.84 -14.80
C LYS A 8 -10.63 -11.47 -16.26
N CYS A 9 -10.23 -10.26 -16.68
CA CYS A 9 -10.54 -9.73 -18.02
C CYS A 9 -9.30 -9.25 -18.80
N ASP A 10 -8.09 -9.39 -18.24
CA ASP A 10 -6.80 -9.04 -18.86
C ASP A 10 -6.62 -7.56 -19.24
N VAL A 11 -7.46 -6.67 -18.70
CA VAL A 11 -7.35 -5.21 -18.88
C VAL A 11 -6.30 -4.61 -17.93
N GLU A 12 -5.58 -3.58 -18.39
CA GLU A 12 -4.61 -2.85 -17.56
C GLU A 12 -5.31 -2.20 -16.36
N MET A 13 -4.76 -2.40 -15.17
CA MET A 13 -5.33 -1.88 -13.93
C MET A 13 -4.90 -0.43 -13.70
N GLU A 14 -5.80 0.38 -13.16
CA GLU A 14 -5.57 1.79 -12.88
C GLU A 14 -5.19 2.03 -11.42
N ALA A 15 -4.31 2.99 -11.17
CA ALA A 15 -3.96 3.40 -9.82
C ALA A 15 -5.19 3.98 -9.11
N THR A 16 -5.41 3.58 -7.86
CA THR A 16 -6.55 4.04 -7.07
C THR A 16 -6.13 4.47 -5.68
N ALA A 17 -6.95 5.33 -5.06
CA ALA A 17 -6.75 5.76 -3.69
C ALA A 17 -7.38 4.77 -2.72
N VAL A 18 -6.65 4.45 -1.65
CA VAL A 18 -7.19 3.69 -0.52
C VAL A 18 -7.89 4.66 0.42
N THR A 19 -9.18 4.45 0.64
CA THR A 19 -9.97 5.20 1.63
C THR A 19 -10.29 4.31 2.84
N THR A 20 -10.13 4.87 4.03
CA THR A 20 -10.42 4.22 5.31
C THR A 20 -11.43 5.07 6.09
N ALA A 21 -12.25 4.41 6.93
CA ALA A 21 -13.24 5.11 7.75
C ALA A 21 -12.60 5.98 8.86
N GLU A 22 -11.36 5.67 9.24
CA GLU A 22 -10.58 6.41 10.23
C GLU A 22 -9.55 7.32 9.57
N THR A 23 -9.15 8.38 10.27
CA THR A 23 -8.13 9.32 9.79
C THR A 23 -6.77 8.64 9.68
N GLY A 24 -6.36 8.27 8.48
CA GLY A 24 -5.01 7.77 8.20
C GLY A 24 -4.96 6.80 7.02
N GLY A 25 -3.98 6.96 6.14
CA GLY A 25 -3.74 6.04 5.03
C GLY A 25 -3.31 4.65 5.51
N LEU A 26 -3.57 3.62 4.71
CA LEU A 26 -3.05 2.28 4.96
C LEU A 26 -1.57 2.18 4.60
N TYR A 27 -0.80 1.51 5.45
CA TYR A 27 0.63 1.23 5.24
C TYR A 27 0.95 -0.13 5.85
N VAL A 28 2.00 -0.77 5.34
CA VAL A 28 2.58 -1.97 5.97
C VAL A 28 3.56 -1.51 7.04
N LYS A 29 3.34 -1.93 8.29
CA LYS A 29 4.32 -1.75 9.35
C LYS A 29 5.40 -2.82 9.20
N THR A 30 6.64 -2.40 9.00
CA THR A 30 7.78 -3.32 9.05
C THR A 30 8.49 -3.18 10.40
N GLU A 31 8.92 -4.32 10.94
CA GLU A 31 9.74 -4.36 12.14
C GLU A 31 11.14 -3.81 11.80
N ARG A 32 11.61 -2.83 12.58
CA ARG A 32 13.05 -2.54 12.64
C ARG A 32 13.68 -3.39 13.73
N GLU A 33 14.82 -4.00 13.46
CA GLU A 33 15.65 -4.60 14.50
C GLU A 33 16.49 -3.52 15.18
N GLY A 34 16.21 -3.26 16.47
CA GLY A 34 17.02 -2.41 17.34
C GLY A 34 17.10 -0.91 16.96
N GLY A 35 18.08 -0.22 17.58
CA GLY A 35 18.42 1.16 17.27
C GLY A 35 17.59 2.25 17.96
N ILE A 36 18.08 3.50 17.86
CA ILE A 36 17.48 4.67 18.51
C ILE A 36 16.09 5.01 17.94
N LEU A 37 15.87 4.77 16.64
CA LEU A 37 14.60 5.06 15.97
C LEU A 37 13.47 4.12 16.45
N LYS A 38 13.76 2.84 16.70
CA LYS A 38 12.81 1.92 17.34
C LYS A 38 12.45 2.37 18.76
N ARG A 39 13.45 2.82 19.54
CA ARG A 39 13.23 3.33 20.92
C ARG A 39 12.38 4.60 20.96
N LEU A 40 12.43 5.42 19.90
CA LEU A 40 11.59 6.60 19.71
C LEU A 40 10.19 6.26 19.16
N GLY A 41 9.85 4.97 19.01
CA GLY A 41 8.55 4.54 18.48
C GLY A 41 8.37 4.76 16.96
N ILE A 42 9.44 5.12 16.25
CA ILE A 42 9.42 5.36 14.81
C ILE A 42 9.65 4.03 14.10
N GLY A 43 8.54 3.35 13.79
CA GLY A 43 8.54 2.17 12.91
C GLY A 43 8.78 2.55 11.45
N GLU A 44 9.20 1.58 10.63
CA GLU A 44 9.13 1.75 9.18
C GLU A 44 7.69 1.52 8.70
N ARG A 45 7.23 2.43 7.86
CA ARG A 45 5.94 2.36 7.19
C ARG A 45 6.22 2.30 5.71
N THR A 46 5.81 1.23 5.07
CA THR A 46 5.87 1.12 3.61
C THR A 46 4.50 1.48 3.05
N ALA A 47 4.48 2.43 2.12
CA ALA A 47 3.26 2.83 1.42
C ALA A 47 2.71 1.66 0.59
N LEU A 48 1.38 1.63 0.42
CA LEU A 48 0.72 0.65 -0.42
C LEU A 48 0.46 1.25 -1.81
N ASP A 49 0.85 0.49 -2.84
CA ASP A 49 0.38 0.73 -4.20
C ASP A 49 -0.95 0.01 -4.39
N ALA A 50 -2.03 0.77 -4.57
CA ALA A 50 -3.36 0.22 -4.86
C ALA A 50 -3.72 0.40 -6.33
N VAL A 51 -4.25 -0.66 -6.94
CA VAL A 51 -4.74 -0.66 -8.31
C VAL A 51 -6.09 -1.38 -8.39
N LEU A 52 -6.96 -0.96 -9.31
CA LEU A 52 -8.27 -1.57 -9.56
C LEU A 52 -8.46 -1.86 -11.05
N CYS A 53 -9.22 -2.91 -11.39
CA CYS A 53 -9.70 -3.11 -12.75
C CYS A 53 -10.82 -2.08 -13.04
N PRO A 54 -10.75 -1.32 -14.14
CA PRO A 54 -11.80 -0.34 -14.46
C PRO A 54 -13.10 -1.01 -14.94
N ASP A 55 -13.04 -2.26 -15.40
CA ASP A 55 -14.16 -2.92 -16.11
C ASP A 55 -14.93 -3.95 -15.26
N CYS A 56 -14.40 -4.38 -14.11
CA CYS A 56 -14.92 -5.52 -13.32
C CYS A 56 -15.16 -5.20 -11.85
#